data_AF-A0A7D5M4I6-F1
#
_entry.id   AF-A0A7D5M4I6-F1
#
_cell.length_a   1.000
_cell.length_b   1.000
_cell.length_c   1.000
_cell.angle_alpha   90.00
_cell.angle_beta   90.00
_cell.angle_gamma   90.00
#
_symmetry.space_group_name_H-M   'P 1'
#
loop_
_entity.id
_entity.type
_entity.pdbx_description
1 polymer ?
#
loop_
_entity_poly.entity_id
_entity_poly.type
_entity_poly.pdbx_seq_one_letter_code
_entity_poly.pdbx_strand_id
1 'polypeptide(L)'
;MAELKVQGSGGYIIADLTDEQAKKADLGVGKLFLAPIGKLETEKMFKHYCNNCETEFENPPKIHLEENTNEEVADNLVLVERGQYTCEKCDSIIGEYRVFKKNDESADIGKANPSQ
;
A
#
# COMPACT_ATOMS: atom_id res chain seq x y z
N MET A 1 -11.12 -0.37 15.55
CA MET A 1 -11.06 -1.23 14.35
C MET A 1 -11.97 -0.56 13.35
N ALA A 2 -11.38 0.00 12.30
CA ALA A 2 -12.09 0.78 11.30
C ALA A 2 -11.84 0.13 9.94
N GLU A 3 -12.92 -0.34 9.32
CA GLU A 3 -12.91 -0.84 7.95
C GLU A 3 -12.65 0.34 7.01
N LEU A 4 -11.46 0.32 6.40
CA LEU A 4 -10.96 1.45 5.63
C LEU A 4 -10.63 1.00 4.21
N LYS A 5 -11.06 1.81 3.25
CA LYS A 5 -10.90 1.55 1.81
C LYS A 5 -9.57 2.11 1.31
N VAL A 6 -8.60 1.26 1.03
CA VAL A 6 -7.31 1.63 0.47
C VAL A 6 -7.30 1.48 -1.04
N GLN A 7 -7.05 2.58 -1.75
CA GLN A 7 -6.89 2.60 -3.20
C GLN A 7 -5.49 2.08 -3.58
N GLY A 8 -5.48 1.21 -4.59
CA GLY A 8 -4.29 0.72 -5.28
C GLY A 8 -4.28 1.17 -6.74
N SER A 9 -3.21 0.80 -7.45
CA SER A 9 -3.00 1.12 -8.87
C SER A 9 -4.02 0.45 -9.81
N GLY A 10 -4.56 -0.70 -9.42
CA GLY A 10 -5.50 -1.50 -10.22
C GLY A 10 -6.83 -1.79 -9.51
N GLY A 11 -7.18 -1.04 -8.46
CA GLY A 11 -8.43 -1.24 -7.72
C GLY A 11 -8.41 -0.65 -6.32
N TYR A 12 -9.19 -1.24 -5.42
CA TYR A 12 -9.19 -0.87 -4.01
C TYR A 12 -9.35 -2.10 -3.14
N ILE A 13 -8.86 -2.04 -1.90
CA ILE A 13 -8.97 -3.11 -0.92
C ILE A 13 -9.65 -2.51 0.31
N ILE A 14 -10.61 -3.24 0.88
CA ILE A 14 -11.25 -2.89 2.14
C ILE A 14 -10.61 -3.79 3.20
N ALA A 15 -9.91 -3.16 4.14
CA ALA A 15 -9.21 -3.86 5.20
C ALA A 15 -9.42 -3.16 6.54
N ASP A 16 -9.28 -3.91 7.63
CA ASP A 16 -9.18 -3.31 8.96
C ASP A 16 -7.82 -2.62 9.10
N LEU A 17 -7.85 -1.30 9.27
CA LEU A 17 -6.66 -0.51 9.54
C LEU A 17 -6.75 0.07 10.95
N THR A 18 -5.61 0.20 11.60
CA THR A 18 -5.49 0.95 12.85
C THR A 18 -5.46 2.45 12.58
N ASP A 19 -5.78 3.28 13.57
CA ASP A 19 -5.75 4.75 13.45
C ASP A 19 -4.40 5.29 12.94
N GLU A 20 -3.29 4.65 13.32
CA GLU A 20 -1.95 4.97 12.82
C GLU A 20 -1.81 4.67 11.32
N GLN A 21 -2.32 3.52 10.86
CA GLN A 21 -2.30 3.16 9.45
C GLN A 21 -3.23 4.06 8.65
N ALA A 22 -4.42 4.38 9.17
CA ALA A 22 -5.38 5.29 8.54
C ALA A 22 -4.78 6.69 8.33
N LYS A 23 -4.08 7.23 9.34
CA LYS A 23 -3.36 8.50 9.24
C LYS A 23 -2.23 8.47 8.22
N LYS A 24 -1.50 7.35 8.10
CA LYS A 24 -0.48 7.18 7.05
C LYS A 24 -1.10 7.06 5.67
N ALA A 25 -2.22 6.35 5.57
CA ALA A 25 -2.96 6.15 4.33
C ALA A 25 -3.54 7.44 3.77
N ASP A 26 -3.97 8.33 4.65
CA ASP A 26 -4.57 9.60 4.30
C ASP A 26 -3.50 10.58 3.82
N LEU A 27 -3.43 10.76 2.50
CA LEU A 27 -2.59 11.78 1.87
C LEU A 27 -3.26 13.16 1.85
N GLY A 28 -4.34 13.38 2.62
CA GLY A 28 -5.09 14.64 2.65
C GLY A 28 -5.95 14.89 1.40
N VAL A 29 -6.08 13.92 0.49
CA VAL A 29 -6.88 14.01 -0.74
C VAL A 29 -8.26 13.34 -0.61
N GLY A 30 -8.67 12.97 0.60
CA GLY A 30 -9.95 12.31 0.88
C GLY A 30 -10.01 10.84 0.43
N LYS A 31 -8.88 10.25 0.07
CA LYS A 31 -8.73 8.83 -0.29
C LYS A 31 -7.53 8.26 0.46
N LEU A 32 -7.68 7.02 0.91
CA LEU A 32 -6.63 6.28 1.59
C LEU A 32 -5.84 5.50 0.55
N PHE A 33 -4.52 5.56 0.62
CA PHE A 33 -3.65 4.85 -0.32
C PHE A 33 -2.85 3.79 0.41
N LEU A 34 -2.64 2.68 -0.26
CA LEU A 34 -1.82 1.58 0.23
C LEU A 34 -0.33 1.95 0.29
N ALA A 35 0.13 2.78 -0.65
CA ALA A 35 1.52 3.18 -0.80
C ALA A 35 2.16 3.73 0.49
N PRO A 36 1.56 4.70 1.22
CA PRO A 36 2.15 5.22 2.45
C PRO A 36 1.92 4.36 3.72
N ILE A 37 0.97 3.42 3.71
CA ILE A 37 0.73 2.51 4.85
C ILE A 37 1.79 1.42 4.90
N GLY A 38 2.15 0.89 3.73
CA GLY A 38 3.04 -0.26 3.61
C GLY A 38 2.31 -1.60 3.63
N LYS A 39 2.90 -2.59 4.31
CA LYS A 39 2.40 -3.96 4.39
C LYS A 39 1.04 -4.02 5.10
N LEU A 40 0.03 -4.50 4.39
CA LEU A 40 -1.19 -5.01 4.98
C LEU A 40 -1.17 -6.53 4.87
N GLU A 41 -1.59 -7.19 5.93
CA GLU A 41 -1.82 -8.62 5.87
C GLU A 41 -3.17 -8.89 5.23
N THR A 42 -3.20 -9.91 4.38
CA THR A 42 -4.43 -10.41 3.73
C THR A 42 -5.47 -10.85 4.75
N GLU A 43 -5.06 -11.21 5.95
CA GLU A 43 -5.94 -11.54 7.08
C GLU A 43 -6.78 -10.34 7.56
N LYS A 44 -6.29 -9.12 7.35
CA LYS A 44 -7.03 -7.89 7.65
C LYS A 44 -7.89 -7.44 6.49
N MET A 45 -7.77 -8.07 5.32
CA MET A 45 -8.51 -7.70 4.11
C MET A 45 -9.84 -8.45 4.08
N PHE A 46 -10.93 -7.70 4.21
CA PHE A 46 -12.27 -8.27 4.12
C PHE A 46 -12.74 -8.36 2.68
N LYS A 47 -12.44 -7.34 1.86
CA LYS A 47 -12.86 -7.28 0.47
C LYS A 47 -11.77 -6.67 -0.39
N HIS A 48 -11.75 -7.01 -1.67
CA HIS A 48 -10.98 -6.29 -2.66
C HIS A 48 -11.80 -6.08 -3.93
N TYR A 49 -11.50 -5.02 -4.64
CA TYR A 49 -12.03 -4.71 -5.95
C TYR A 49 -10.90 -4.74 -6.95
N CYS A 50 -11.11 -5.49 -8.03
CA CYS A 50 -10.16 -5.54 -9.14
C CYS A 50 -10.75 -4.76 -10.31
N ASN A 51 -10.06 -3.70 -10.74
CA ASN A 51 -10.46 -2.91 -11.91
C ASN A 51 -10.35 -3.73 -13.20
N ASN A 52 -9.39 -4.66 -13.30
CA ASN A 52 -9.28 -5.54 -14.47
C ASN A 52 -10.46 -6.52 -14.61
N CYS A 53 -11.06 -6.94 -13.50
CA CYS A 53 -12.29 -7.74 -13.50
C CYS A 53 -13.56 -6.88 -13.41
N GLU A 54 -13.42 -5.57 -13.16
CA GLU A 54 -14.49 -4.64 -12.79
C GLU A 54 -15.44 -5.19 -11.71
N THR A 55 -14.92 -6.02 -10.81
CA THR A 55 -15.70 -6.83 -9.87
C THR A 55 -15.16 -6.68 -8.46
N GLU A 56 -16.07 -6.58 -7.49
CA GLU A 56 -15.77 -6.69 -6.06
C GLU A 56 -15.76 -8.16 -5.63
N PHE A 57 -14.74 -8.53 -4.89
CA PHE A 57 -14.48 -9.85 -4.37
C PHE A 57 -14.40 -9.76 -2.85
N GLU A 58 -15.14 -10.65 -2.18
CA GLU A 58 -15.18 -10.73 -0.71
C GLU A 58 -14.11 -11.67 -0.16
N ASN A 59 -13.15 -12.06 -1.00
CA ASN A 59 -12.01 -12.88 -0.63
C ASN A 59 -10.74 -12.01 -0.50
N PRO A 60 -9.77 -12.41 0.32
CA PRO A 60 -8.50 -11.71 0.38
C PRO A 60 -7.75 -11.84 -0.96
N PRO A 61 -7.13 -10.76 -1.48
CA PRO A 61 -6.26 -10.84 -2.65
C PRO A 61 -4.96 -11.58 -2.29
N LYS A 62 -4.26 -12.13 -3.27
CA LYS A 62 -2.93 -12.70 -3.04
C LYS A 62 -1.92 -11.57 -2.85
N ILE A 63 -1.23 -11.57 -1.72
CA ILE A 63 -0.08 -10.70 -1.49
C ILE A 63 1.20 -11.43 -1.91
N HIS A 64 1.94 -10.83 -2.85
CA HIS A 64 3.31 -11.20 -3.13
C HIS A 64 4.25 -10.21 -2.43
N LEU A 65 4.88 -10.69 -1.36
CA LEU A 65 5.98 -9.99 -0.71
C LEU A 65 7.23 -10.22 -1.52
N GLU A 66 7.82 -9.16 -2.05
CA GLU A 66 9.09 -9.24 -2.74
C GLU A 66 10.14 -8.50 -1.92
N GLU A 67 10.69 -9.22 -0.93
CA GLU A 67 11.80 -8.76 -0.11
C GLU A 67 13.05 -8.57 -0.99
N ASN A 68 13.23 -7.37 -1.52
CA ASN A 68 14.48 -6.98 -2.15
C ASN A 68 15.41 -6.45 -1.07
N THR A 69 16.38 -7.28 -0.74
CA THR A 69 17.49 -7.10 0.18
C THR A 69 18.00 -5.66 0.24
N ASN A 70 17.50 -4.86 1.19
CA ASN A 70 18.01 -3.55 1.58
C ASN A 70 18.58 -2.72 0.41
N GLU A 71 17.83 -2.61 -0.68
CA GLU A 71 18.36 -1.97 -1.87
C GLU A 71 18.41 -0.46 -1.63
N GLU A 72 19.61 0.11 -1.73
CA GLU A 72 19.85 1.53 -1.52
C GLU A 72 19.39 2.28 -2.78
N VAL A 73 18.15 2.80 -2.74
CA VAL A 73 17.52 3.43 -3.92
C VAL A 73 18.01 4.87 -4.10
N ALA A 74 18.39 5.52 -2.99
CA ALA A 74 18.99 6.85 -2.96
C ALA A 74 19.83 7.02 -1.70
N ASP A 75 20.66 8.07 -1.68
CA ASP A 75 21.46 8.46 -0.51
C ASP A 75 20.55 8.58 0.73
N ASN A 76 20.84 7.76 1.76
CA ASN A 76 20.06 7.61 2.98
C ASN A 76 18.63 7.02 2.87
N LEU A 77 18.17 6.53 1.70
CA LEU A 77 16.84 5.95 1.52
C LEU A 77 16.90 4.50 1.02
N VAL A 78 16.61 3.56 1.92
CA VAL A 78 16.64 2.12 1.64
C VAL A 78 15.23 1.60 1.44
N LEU A 79 14.97 0.94 0.31
CA LEU A 79 13.74 0.15 0.18
C LEU A 79 13.95 -1.14 0.97
N VAL A 80 13.26 -1.26 2.09
CA VAL A 80 13.35 -2.44 2.95
C VAL A 80 12.38 -3.52 2.53
N GLU A 81 11.21 -3.14 2.03
CA GLU A 81 10.18 -4.10 1.64
C GLU A 81 9.33 -3.52 0.51
N ARG A 82 9.03 -4.33 -0.51
CA ARG A 82 7.93 -4.05 -1.44
C ARG A 82 7.00 -5.23 -1.46
N GLY A 83 5.71 -4.97 -1.64
CA GLY A 83 4.76 -6.04 -1.88
C GLY A 83 3.66 -5.61 -2.85
N GLN A 84 3.13 -6.60 -3.55
CA GLN A 84 2.18 -6.43 -4.63
C GLN A 84 0.95 -7.27 -4.31
N TYR A 85 -0.22 -6.66 -4.34
CA TYR A 85 -1.50 -7.34 -4.21
C TYR A 85 -2.01 -7.68 -5.60
N THR A 86 -2.15 -8.97 -5.83
CA THR A 86 -2.63 -9.55 -7.08
C THR A 86 -3.98 -10.22 -6.86
N CYS A 87 -4.89 -10.07 -7.80
CA CYS A 87 -6.17 -10.77 -7.77
C CYS A 87 -5.94 -12.26 -8.02
N GLU A 88 -6.51 -13.13 -7.17
CA GLU A 88 -6.35 -14.58 -7.35
C GLU A 88 -7.04 -15.11 -8.63
N LYS A 89 -8.03 -14.38 -9.14
CA LYS A 89 -8.85 -14.84 -10.28
C LYS A 89 -8.23 -14.51 -11.64
N CYS A 90 -7.49 -13.42 -11.74
CA CYS A 90 -6.96 -12.90 -13.00
C CYS A 90 -5.47 -12.52 -12.93
N ASP A 91 -4.81 -12.81 -11.81
CA ASP A 91 -3.40 -12.47 -11.51
C ASP A 91 -3.03 -11.00 -11.76
N SER A 92 -4.03 -10.11 -11.78
CA SER A 92 -3.85 -8.70 -12.05
C SER A 92 -3.48 -7.95 -10.79
N ILE A 93 -2.54 -7.01 -10.91
CA ILE A 93 -2.06 -6.19 -9.77
C ILE A 93 -3.17 -5.20 -9.39
N ILE A 94 -3.74 -5.38 -8.21
CA ILE A 94 -4.76 -4.51 -7.60
C ILE A 94 -4.09 -3.30 -6.94
N GLY A 95 -2.93 -3.51 -6.32
CA GLY A 95 -2.18 -2.45 -5.68
C GLY A 95 -0.78 -2.90 -5.32
N GLU A 96 0.09 -1.94 -5.09
CA GLU A 96 1.44 -2.18 -4.61
C GLU A 96 1.72 -1.28 -3.41
N TYR A 97 2.61 -1.73 -2.55
CA TYR A 97 3.10 -0.94 -1.43
C TYR A 97 4.62 -1.03 -1.38
N ARG A 98 5.23 0.03 -0.87
CA ARG A 98 6.68 0.17 -0.76
C ARG A 98 7.00 0.74 0.60
N VAL A 99 7.83 0.05 1.35
CA VAL A 99 8.30 0.47 2.66
C VAL A 99 9.72 0.96 2.50
N PHE A 100 9.90 2.25 2.71
CA PHE A 100 11.20 2.88 2.73
C PHE A 100 11.64 3.08 4.17
N LYS A 101 12.89 2.73 4.47
CA LYS A 101 13.54 3.00 5.73
C LYS A 101 14.67 3.99 5.46
N LYS A 102 14.53 5.20 5.99
CA LYS A 102 15.64 6.15 6.09
C LYS A 102 16.51 5.72 7.28
N ASN A 103 17.84 5.70 7.10
CA ASN A 103 18.75 5.40 8.20
C ASN A 103 18.86 6.58 9.19
N ASP A 104 18.39 7.77 8.80
CA ASP A 104 18.54 8.99 9.61
C ASP A 104 17.24 9.39 10.32
N GLU A 105 17.40 9.69 11.61
CA GLU A 105 16.43 9.90 12.67
C GLU A 105 15.63 11.20 12.49
N SER A 106 14.86 11.36 11.41
CA SER A 106 13.99 12.52 11.23
C SER A 106 12.78 12.20 10.35
N ALA A 107 11.62 12.16 11.01
CA ALA A 107 10.31 12.19 10.40
C ALA A 107 10.11 13.47 9.58
N ASP A 108 10.21 13.39 8.25
CA ASP A 108 9.54 14.33 7.36
C ASP A 108 9.08 13.57 6.11
N ILE A 109 7.87 13.01 6.22
CA ILE A 109 7.13 12.45 5.09
C ILE A 109 6.51 13.63 4.34
N GLY A 110 6.90 13.79 3.07
CA GLY A 110 6.08 14.49 2.09
C GLY A 110 6.40 15.97 1.87
N LYS A 111 7.53 16.28 1.22
CA LYS A 111 7.57 17.43 0.32
C LYS A 111 7.41 16.96 -1.13
N ALA A 112 6.17 17.01 -1.61
CA ALA A 112 5.93 17.18 -3.03
C ALA A 112 6.69 18.43 -3.47
N ASN A 113 7.65 18.28 -4.39
CA ASN A 113 8.32 19.41 -5.01
C ASN A 113 7.29 20.17 -5.87
N PRO A 114 6.95 21.44 -5.59
CA PRO A 114 6.49 22.29 -6.67
C PRO A 114 7.71 22.63 -7.51
N SER A 115 7.76 22.09 -8.73
CA SER A 115 8.65 22.61 -9.76
C SER A 115 8.21 24.04 -10.05
N GLN A 116 9.00 25.04 -9.64
CA GLN A 116 9.24 26.29 -10.39
C GLN A 116 10.35 27.12 -9.76
#